data_AF-A0A7W6G607-F1
#
_entry.id   AF-A0A7W6G607-F1
#
_cell.length_a   1.000
_cell.length_b   1.000
_cell.length_c   1.000
_cell.angle_alpha   90.00
_cell.angle_beta   90.00
_cell.angle_gamma   90.00
#
_symmetry.space_group_name_H-M   'P 1'
#
loop_
_entity.id
_entity.type
_entity.pdbx_description
1 polymer ?
#
loop_
_entity_poly.entity_id
_entity_poly.type
_entity_poly.pdbx_seq_one_letter_code
_entity_poly.pdbx_strand_id
1 'polypeptide(L)'
;MRKWHRWLSLFFGVFMLWMAVTGVLSQIVPLTQAKPQQEQGAPASISKLQPDFVCPEDVMCRPKQKGGQSLVGLLHHLHSGETFGPVGVVISTLTGFALLFFSISGIWLYVQMWGFRKGRGLSPRWFWK
;
A
#
# COMPACT_ATOMS: atom_id res chain seq x y z
N MET A 1 -4.85 5.96 28.24
CA MET A 1 -4.05 5.21 27.24
C MET A 1 -4.66 3.83 26.89
N ARG A 2 -4.74 2.84 27.79
CA ARG A 2 -5.23 1.48 27.43
C ARG A 2 -6.66 1.40 26.87
N LYS A 3 -7.64 2.12 27.45
CA LYS A 3 -9.04 2.11 26.96
C LYS A 3 -9.18 2.73 25.57
N TRP A 4 -8.55 3.89 25.36
CA TRP A 4 -8.54 4.62 24.09
C TRP A 4 -7.83 3.84 22.99
N HIS A 5 -6.65 3.28 23.29
CA HIS A 5 -5.93 2.44 22.35
C HIS A 5 -6.75 1.20 21.97
N ARG A 6 -7.46 0.58 22.91
CA ARG A 6 -8.30 -0.60 22.62
C ARG A 6 -9.45 -0.26 21.67
N TRP A 7 -10.17 0.83 21.91
CA TRP A 7 -11.29 1.26 21.05
C TRP A 7 -10.82 1.72 19.67
N LEU A 8 -9.75 2.53 19.62
CA LEU A 8 -9.14 2.95 18.36
C LEU A 8 -8.61 1.77 17.56
N SER A 9 -7.93 0.80 18.20
CA SER A 9 -7.40 -0.39 17.52
C SER A 9 -8.51 -1.30 17.00
N LEU A 10 -9.63 -1.42 17.70
CA LEU A 10 -10.76 -2.21 17.21
C LEU A 10 -11.40 -1.57 15.97
N PHE A 11 -11.65 -0.27 16.01
CA PHE A 11 -12.26 0.45 14.89
C PHE A 11 -11.31 0.55 13.69
N PHE A 12 -10.13 1.14 13.89
CA PHE A 12 -9.16 1.32 12.81
C PHE A 12 -8.53 0.01 12.37
N GLY A 13 -8.43 -1.00 13.24
CA GLY A 13 -7.84 -2.30 12.91
C GLY A 13 -8.51 -3.00 11.73
N VAL A 14 -9.83 -2.89 11.60
CA VAL A 14 -10.56 -3.44 10.45
C VAL A 14 -10.14 -2.72 9.16
N PHE A 15 -10.10 -1.39 9.18
CA PHE A 15 -9.66 -0.59 8.03
C PHE A 15 -8.18 -0.80 7.72
N MET A 16 -7.32 -0.92 8.74
CA MET A 16 -5.89 -1.24 8.57
C MET A 16 -5.70 -2.58 7.86
N LEU A 17 -6.46 -3.60 8.29
CA LEU A 17 -6.40 -4.93 7.69
C LEU A 17 -6.87 -4.89 6.23
N TRP A 18 -7.99 -4.23 5.95
CA TRP A 18 -8.47 -4.00 4.59
C TRP A 18 -7.41 -3.32 3.70
N MET A 19 -6.82 -2.23 4.21
CA MET A 19 -5.78 -1.48 3.51
C MET A 19 -4.53 -2.31 3.27
N ALA A 20 -4.10 -3.11 4.25
CA ALA A 20 -2.97 -4.02 4.11
C ALA A 20 -3.25 -5.11 3.06
N VAL A 21 -4.43 -5.72 3.09
CA VAL A 21 -4.82 -6.75 2.11
C VAL A 21 -4.85 -6.17 0.70
N THR A 22 -5.57 -5.07 0.49
CA THR A 22 -5.68 -4.42 -0.84
C THR A 22 -4.32 -3.93 -1.36
N GLY A 23 -3.48 -3.37 -0.49
CA GLY A 23 -2.14 -2.91 -0.84
C GLY A 23 -1.15 -4.05 -1.13
N VAL A 24 -1.25 -5.18 -0.44
CA VAL A 24 -0.44 -6.36 -0.75
C VAL A 24 -0.90 -7.00 -2.06
N LEU A 25 -2.22 -7.10 -2.30
CA LEU A 25 -2.77 -7.61 -3.55
C LEU A 25 -2.34 -6.76 -4.76
N SER A 26 -2.27 -5.42 -4.62
CA SER A 26 -1.85 -4.56 -5.73
C SER A 26 -0.40 -4.80 -6.16
N GLN A 27 0.44 -5.34 -5.27
CA GLN A 27 1.82 -5.74 -5.57
C GLN A 27 1.93 -7.19 -6.09
N ILE A 28 1.08 -8.10 -5.60
CA ILE A 28 1.11 -9.51 -6.01
C ILE A 28 0.47 -9.72 -7.39
N VAL A 29 -0.60 -8.99 -7.71
CA VAL A 29 -1.32 -9.15 -8.98
C VAL A 29 -0.42 -8.91 -10.19
N PRO A 30 0.39 -7.84 -10.27
CA PRO A 30 1.36 -7.67 -11.36
C PRO A 30 2.39 -8.80 -11.47
N LEU A 31 2.84 -9.34 -10.32
CA LEU A 31 3.83 -10.42 -10.28
C LEU A 31 3.26 -11.75 -10.79
N THR A 32 1.99 -12.03 -10.48
CA THR A 32 1.29 -13.26 -10.88
C THR A 32 0.68 -13.17 -12.28
N GLN A 33 0.33 -11.96 -12.72
CA GLN A 33 -0.11 -11.65 -14.08
C GLN A 33 1.06 -11.29 -15.00
N ALA A 34 2.29 -11.65 -14.64
CA ALA A 34 3.44 -11.63 -15.53
C ALA A 34 3.23 -12.62 -16.70
N LYS A 35 2.33 -12.27 -17.61
CA LYS A 35 2.39 -12.73 -18.99
C LYS A 35 3.80 -12.38 -19.48
N PRO A 36 4.51 -13.29 -20.18
CA PRO A 36 5.85 -12.98 -20.68
C PRO A 36 5.77 -11.65 -21.39
N GLN A 37 6.76 -10.77 -21.13
CA GLN A 37 6.88 -9.46 -21.74
C GLN A 37 6.18 -9.44 -23.09
N GLN A 38 5.15 -8.60 -23.24
CA GLN A 38 4.94 -8.04 -24.58
C GLN A 38 6.29 -7.49 -25.00
N GLU A 39 6.84 -8.13 -26.01
CA GLU A 39 8.17 -8.02 -26.58
C GLU A 39 8.85 -6.69 -26.21
N GLN A 40 9.89 -6.80 -25.38
CA GLN A 40 10.97 -5.83 -25.45
C GLN A 40 11.51 -5.85 -26.88
N GLY A 41 11.34 -4.73 -27.58
CA GLY A 41 12.11 -4.48 -28.80
C GLY A 41 11.42 -4.78 -30.13
N ALA A 42 10.10 -4.67 -30.24
CA ALA A 42 9.49 -4.38 -31.54
C ALA A 42 8.89 -2.96 -31.48
N PRO A 43 9.23 -2.04 -32.39
CA PRO A 43 8.52 -0.76 -32.48
C PRO A 43 7.05 -1.11 -32.69
N ALA A 44 6.21 -0.74 -31.71
CA ALA A 44 4.78 -0.88 -31.87
C ALA A 44 4.42 -0.21 -33.19
N SER A 45 3.86 -0.97 -34.14
CA SER A 45 3.33 -0.41 -35.38
C SER A 45 2.43 0.76 -35.00
N ILE A 46 2.80 1.95 -35.44
CA ILE A 46 2.15 3.26 -35.21
C ILE A 46 0.73 3.28 -35.84
N SER A 47 0.13 2.13 -36.13
CA SER A 47 -1.09 2.02 -36.94
C SER A 47 -2.38 1.99 -36.11
N LYS A 48 -2.32 2.11 -34.78
CA LYS A 48 -3.53 2.15 -33.92
C LYS A 48 -3.51 3.16 -32.78
N LEU A 49 -2.52 4.05 -32.72
CA LEU A 49 -2.71 5.31 -31.98
C LEU A 49 -3.46 6.25 -32.92
N GLN A 50 -4.35 7.07 -32.37
CA GLN A 50 -5.17 8.01 -33.13
C GLN A 50 -4.35 8.75 -34.20
N PRO A 51 -4.94 9.08 -35.36
CA PRO A 51 -4.21 9.56 -36.54
C PRO A 51 -3.37 10.84 -36.39
N ASP A 52 -3.27 11.46 -35.20
CA ASP A 52 -2.63 12.77 -35.02
C ASP A 52 -1.65 12.90 -33.83
N PHE A 53 -1.39 11.87 -33.02
CA PHE A 53 -0.41 11.98 -31.94
C PHE A 53 0.98 11.47 -32.37
N VAL A 54 1.78 12.36 -32.95
CA VAL A 54 3.19 12.12 -33.28
C VAL A 54 4.02 12.28 -32.01
N CYS A 55 4.79 11.25 -31.67
CA CYS A 55 5.69 11.30 -30.53
C CYS A 55 6.88 12.21 -30.85
N PRO A 56 7.16 13.22 -30.01
CA PRO A 56 8.35 14.04 -30.14
C PRO A 56 9.63 13.19 -30.07
N GLU A 57 10.67 13.57 -30.82
CA GLU A 57 11.95 12.85 -30.91
C GLU A 57 12.72 12.79 -29.58
N ASP A 58 12.41 13.68 -28.63
CA ASP A 58 13.05 13.77 -27.31
C ASP A 58 12.34 12.94 -26.22
N VAL A 59 11.18 12.33 -26.52
CA VAL A 59 10.41 11.56 -25.53
C VAL A 59 9.97 10.21 -26.08
N MET A 60 10.08 9.17 -25.24
CA MET A 60 9.56 7.86 -25.57
C MET A 60 8.09 7.73 -25.16
N CYS A 61 7.21 7.64 -26.15
CA CYS A 61 5.81 7.30 -25.90
C CYS A 61 5.67 5.80 -25.59
N ARG A 62 5.22 5.49 -24.38
CA ARG A 62 4.85 4.11 -24.02
C ARG A 62 3.33 3.92 -24.18
N PRO A 63 2.87 2.98 -25.03
CA PRO A 63 1.45 2.71 -25.15
C PRO A 63 0.90 2.13 -23.83
N LYS A 64 -0.27 2.62 -23.41
CA LYS A 64 -0.95 2.14 -22.20
C LYS A 64 -1.43 0.71 -22.40
N GLN A 65 -0.82 -0.26 -21.70
CA GLN A 65 -1.15 -1.68 -21.87
C GLN A 65 -2.50 -2.05 -21.23
N LYS A 66 -3.48 -2.46 -22.05
CA LYS A 66 -4.88 -2.71 -21.62
C LYS A 66 -5.15 -4.06 -20.91
N GLY A 67 -4.13 -4.83 -20.50
CA GLY A 67 -4.32 -6.26 -20.14
C GLY A 67 -4.38 -6.64 -18.66
N GLY A 68 -3.64 -5.97 -17.76
CA GLY A 68 -3.63 -6.23 -16.30
C GLY A 68 -3.93 -4.99 -15.45
N GLN A 69 -4.12 -3.84 -16.11
CA GLN A 69 -4.32 -2.55 -15.47
C GLN A 69 -5.71 -2.37 -14.85
N SER A 70 -6.71 -3.18 -15.24
CA SER A 70 -8.07 -3.03 -14.72
C SER A 70 -8.21 -3.54 -13.29
N LEU A 71 -7.64 -4.72 -12.97
CA LEU A 71 -7.70 -5.26 -11.61
C LEU A 71 -6.77 -4.50 -10.66
N VAL A 72 -5.55 -4.19 -11.11
CA VAL A 72 -4.60 -3.35 -10.35
C VAL A 72 -5.20 -1.96 -10.13
N GLY A 73 -5.79 -1.35 -11.16
CA GLY A 73 -6.49 -0.08 -11.04
C GLY A 73 -7.65 -0.14 -10.05
N LEU A 74 -8.47 -1.19 -10.11
CA LEU A 74 -9.57 -1.41 -9.16
C LEU A 74 -9.05 -1.56 -7.72
N LEU A 75 -7.98 -2.32 -7.52
CA LEU A 75 -7.33 -2.47 -6.20
C LEU A 75 -6.80 -1.13 -5.68
N HIS A 76 -6.23 -0.30 -6.56
CA HIS A 76 -5.79 1.05 -6.21
C HIS A 76 -6.97 1.94 -5.80
N HIS A 77 -8.11 1.89 -6.49
CA HIS A 77 -9.30 2.66 -6.09
C HIS A 77 -9.93 2.14 -4.78
N LEU A 78 -9.89 0.82 -4.54
CA LEU A 78 -10.34 0.21 -3.28
C LEU A 78 -9.43 0.59 -2.10
N HIS A 79 -8.12 0.62 -2.34
CA HIS A 79 -7.13 1.03 -1.36
C HIS A 79 -7.20 2.55 -1.08
N SER A 80 -7.30 3.39 -2.11
CA SER A 80 -7.44 4.85 -1.93
C SER A 80 -8.75 5.23 -1.23
N GLY A 81 -9.76 4.35 -1.27
CA GLY A 81 -11.09 4.61 -0.73
C GLY A 81 -11.97 5.46 -1.65
N GLU A 82 -11.48 5.82 -2.84
CA GLU A 82 -12.21 6.57 -3.87
C GLU A 82 -13.47 5.86 -4.34
N THR A 83 -13.51 4.53 -4.24
CA THR A 83 -14.72 3.74 -4.54
C THR A 83 -15.91 4.09 -3.65
N PHE A 84 -15.66 4.61 -2.43
CA PHE A 84 -16.70 5.08 -1.51
C PHE A 84 -16.86 6.61 -1.55
N GLY A 85 -16.26 7.29 -2.53
CA GLY A 85 -16.29 8.73 -2.68
C GLY A 85 -15.46 9.48 -1.61
N PRO A 86 -15.75 10.79 -1.39
CA PRO A 86 -14.97 11.63 -0.49
C PRO A 86 -14.89 11.11 0.95
N VAL A 87 -15.96 10.48 1.43
CA VAL A 87 -15.99 9.89 2.78
C VAL A 87 -14.99 8.74 2.91
N GLY A 88 -14.90 7.88 1.90
CA GLY A 88 -13.92 6.79 1.88
C GLY A 88 -12.48 7.28 1.91
N VAL A 89 -12.19 8.35 1.16
CA VAL A 89 -10.86 8.98 1.14
C VAL A 89 -10.50 9.58 2.51
N VAL A 90 -11.44 10.25 3.19
CA VAL A 90 -11.23 10.75 4.55
C VAL A 90 -10.96 9.61 5.53
N ILE A 91 -11.75 8.54 5.48
CA ILE A 91 -11.56 7.36 6.35
C ILE A 91 -10.20 6.69 6.07
N SER A 92 -9.81 6.55 4.80
CA SER A 92 -8.52 6.00 4.41
C SER A 92 -7.37 6.86 4.93
N THR A 93 -7.48 8.17 4.82
CA THR A 93 -6.50 9.14 5.33
C THR A 93 -6.36 9.05 6.86
N LEU A 94 -7.48 9.00 7.59
CA LEU A 94 -7.49 8.80 9.05
C LEU A 94 -6.89 7.46 9.46
N THR A 95 -7.12 6.41 8.67
CA THR A 95 -6.51 5.10 8.87
C THR A 95 -4.99 5.16 8.70
N GLY A 96 -4.48 5.96 7.76
CA GLY A 96 -3.05 6.23 7.62
C GLY A 96 -2.45 6.90 8.86
N PHE A 97 -3.12 7.91 9.40
CA PHE A 97 -2.70 8.55 10.67
C PHE A 97 -2.76 7.57 11.85
N ALA A 98 -3.77 6.71 11.91
CA ALA A 98 -3.86 5.65 12.91
C ALA A 98 -2.69 4.66 12.80
N LEU A 99 -2.25 4.30 11.58
CA LEU A 99 -1.07 3.46 11.34
C LEU A 99 0.18 4.05 11.99
N LEU A 100 0.43 5.34 11.72
CA LEU A 100 1.57 6.06 12.26
C LEU A 100 1.51 6.10 13.79
N PHE A 101 0.35 6.45 14.35
CA PHE A 101 0.16 6.48 15.80
C PHE A 101 0.44 5.11 16.44
N PHE A 102 -0.13 4.03 15.92
CA PHE A 102 0.07 2.68 16.47
C PHE A 102 1.50 2.19 16.29
N SER A 103 2.15 2.50 15.18
CA SER A 103 3.55 2.14 14.94
C SER A 103 4.49 2.82 15.93
N ILE A 104 4.33 4.13 16.13
CA ILE A 104 5.12 4.90 17.10
C ILE A 104 4.83 4.42 18.52
N SER A 105 3.55 4.23 18.87
CA SER A 105 3.16 3.73 20.20
C SER A 105 3.73 2.35 20.49
N GLY A 106 3.74 1.45 19.50
CA GLY A 106 4.33 0.11 19.63
C GLY A 106 5.83 0.16 19.91
N ILE A 107 6.58 0.97 19.14
CA ILE A 107 8.02 1.17 19.34
C ILE A 107 8.29 1.78 20.72
N TRP A 108 7.52 2.79 21.13
CA TRP A 108 7.66 3.41 22.44
C TRP A 108 7.47 2.41 23.58
N LEU A 109 6.43 1.59 23.53
CA LEU A 109 6.19 0.54 24.52
C LEU A 109 7.32 -0.49 24.56
N TYR A 110 7.88 -0.84 23.40
CA TYR A 110 9.03 -1.73 23.33
C TYR A 110 10.28 -1.12 24.00
N VAL A 111 10.58 0.14 23.70
CA VAL A 111 11.71 0.88 24.31
C VAL A 111 11.51 1.02 25.82
N GLN A 112 10.30 1.37 26.27
CA GLN A 112 9.98 1.48 27.69
C GLN A 112 10.21 0.16 28.42
N MET A 113 9.76 -0.95 27.84
CA MET A 113 9.96 -2.29 28.39
C MET A 113 11.43 -2.68 28.43
N TRP A 114 12.19 -2.34 27.37
CA TRP A 114 13.62 -2.56 27.31
C TRP A 114 14.38 -1.81 28.42
N GLY A 115 14.02 -0.54 28.66
CA GLY A 115 14.58 0.26 29.76
C GLY A 115 14.30 -0.36 31.13
N PHE A 116 13.07 -0.81 31.38
CA PHE A 116 12.71 -1.49 32.64
C PHE A 116 13.44 -2.82 32.85
N ARG A 117 13.79 -3.55 31.79
CA ARG A 117 14.57 -4.79 31.88
C ARG A 117 16.02 -4.50 32.22
N LYS A 118 16.62 -3.52 31.55
CA LYS A 118 17.98 -3.04 31.85
C LYS A 118 18.10 -2.58 33.31
N GLY A 119 17.13 -1.82 33.82
CA GLY A 119 17.10 -1.36 35.21
C GLY A 119 16.92 -2.46 36.26
N ARG A 120 16.35 -3.62 35.87
CA ARG A 120 16.15 -4.78 36.76
C ARG A 120 17.18 -5.90 36.57
N GLY A 121 18.24 -5.67 35.80
CA GLY A 121 19.26 -6.70 35.49
C GLY A 121 18.71 -7.91 34.73
N LEU A 122 17.51 -7.80 34.16
CA LEU A 122 16.89 -8.86 33.38
C LEU A 122 17.58 -8.94 32.03
N SER A 123 17.91 -10.16 31.58
CA SER A 123 18.59 -10.35 30.30
C SER A 123 17.87 -9.63 29.14
N PRO A 124 18.59 -8.85 28.31
CA PRO A 124 18.02 -8.13 27.18
C PRO A 124 17.71 -9.12 26.06
N ARG A 125 16.59 -9.84 26.19
CA ARG A 125 16.11 -10.76 25.15
C ARG A 125 15.23 -10.02 24.16
N TRP A 126 15.60 -10.11 22.88
CA TRP A 126 14.90 -9.49 21.76
C TRP A 126 13.49 -10.03 21.53
N PHE A 127 13.28 -11.33 21.79
CA PHE A 127 11.99 -11.98 21.68
C PHE A 127 11.54 -12.49 23.04
N TRP A 128 10.23 -12.42 23.29
CA TRP A 128 9.57 -12.98 24.45
C TRP A 128 9.94 -14.47 24.59
N LYS A 129 10.37 -14.86 25.78
CA LYS A 129 10.50 -16.25 26.23
C LYS A 129 9.85 -16.32 27.61
#